data_AF-A0AAU7NY34-F1
#
_entry.id   AF-A0AAU7NY34-F1
#
_cell.length_a   1.000
_cell.length_b   1.000
_cell.length_c   1.000
_cell.angle_alpha   90.00
_cell.angle_beta   90.00
_cell.angle_gamma   90.00
#
_symmetry.space_group_name_H-M   'P 1'
#
loop_
_entity.id
_entity.type
_entity.pdbx_description
1 polymer ?
#
loop_
_entity_poly.entity_id
_entity_poly.type
_entity_poly.pdbx_seq_one_letter_code
_entity_poly.pdbx_strand_id
1 'polypeptide(L)'
;MQLSNQDLSQIDEDELLNLPEEELRYLSIKLLNDLKEARERLSQNSRNSSRPPSSEAPWDKAATDNTNDQEQTEIDKSAETEDTVTPPSPSKKDQQQSADPNNEHQEPRKPGKQPGAQGFGRTQKLAITHYQDHYPEICACCHQTLEPRHAIAYAAYETINVEWGDVEHPGILVTHTKHISMK
;
A
#
# COMPACT_ATOMS: atom_id res chain seq x y z
N MET A 1 -8.00 -13.07 -9.68
CA MET A 1 -7.04 -13.55 -10.69
C MET A 1 -6.01 -14.40 -9.98
N GLN A 2 -5.68 -15.56 -10.54
CA GLN A 2 -4.75 -16.54 -10.00
C GLN A 2 -3.34 -16.38 -10.58
N LEU A 3 -3.22 -15.91 -11.82
CA LEU A 3 -1.96 -15.58 -12.46
C LEU A 3 -1.60 -14.12 -12.18
N SER A 4 -0.32 -13.88 -11.84
CA SER A 4 0.21 -12.53 -11.69
C SER A 4 0.53 -11.90 -13.05
N ASN A 5 0.68 -10.58 -13.09
CA ASN A 5 1.12 -9.89 -14.31
C ASN A 5 2.47 -10.41 -14.83
N GLN A 6 3.36 -10.82 -13.91
CA GLN A 6 4.65 -11.38 -14.27
C GLN A 6 4.49 -12.74 -14.94
N ASP A 7 3.63 -13.61 -14.40
CA ASP A 7 3.37 -14.94 -14.97
C ASP A 7 2.75 -14.82 -16.37
N LEU A 8 1.78 -13.90 -16.55
CA LEU A 8 1.17 -13.64 -17.85
C LEU A 8 2.16 -13.12 -18.89
N SER A 9 3.18 -12.37 -18.46
CA SER A 9 4.23 -11.87 -19.36
C SER A 9 5.29 -12.91 -19.72
N GLN A 10 5.36 -14.00 -18.97
CA GLN A 10 6.32 -15.10 -19.19
C GLN A 10 5.75 -16.20 -20.07
N ILE A 11 4.43 -16.40 -20.06
CA ILE A 11 3.78 -17.42 -20.88
C ILE A 11 3.84 -17.02 -22.36
N ASP A 12 4.75 -17.66 -23.09
CA ASP A 12 4.94 -17.50 -24.53
C ASP A 12 4.43 -18.73 -25.32
N GLU A 13 4.24 -18.56 -26.63
CA GLU A 13 3.77 -19.63 -27.52
C GLU A 13 4.71 -20.86 -27.49
N ASP A 14 6.02 -20.62 -27.49
CA ASP A 14 7.03 -21.67 -27.42
C ASP A 14 7.01 -22.41 -26.08
N GLU A 15 6.73 -21.74 -24.96
CA GLU A 15 6.58 -22.40 -23.66
C GLU A 15 5.35 -23.30 -23.64
N LEU A 16 4.22 -22.83 -24.17
CA LEU A 16 2.98 -23.59 -24.23
C LEU A 16 3.12 -24.88 -25.07
N LEU A 17 3.87 -24.83 -26.17
CA LEU A 17 4.09 -25.99 -27.04
C LEU A 17 5.02 -27.04 -26.42
N ASN A 18 5.92 -26.63 -25.53
CA ASN A 18 6.88 -27.53 -24.88
C ASN A 18 6.37 -28.11 -23.56
N LEU A 19 5.24 -27.62 -23.02
CA LEU A 19 4.65 -28.11 -21.78
C LEU A 19 4.00 -29.50 -21.96
N PRO A 20 4.08 -30.39 -20.95
CA PRO A 20 3.35 -31.65 -20.97
C PRO A 20 1.84 -31.43 -20.90
N GLU A 21 1.05 -32.35 -21.46
CA GLU A 21 -0.41 -32.20 -21.60
C GLU A 21 -1.14 -31.98 -20.26
N GLU A 22 -0.65 -32.60 -19.18
CA GLU A 22 -1.23 -32.45 -17.85
C GLU A 22 -1.05 -31.02 -17.30
N GLU A 23 0.14 -30.44 -17.47
CA GLU A 23 0.43 -29.07 -17.04
C GLU A 23 -0.32 -28.05 -17.91
N LEU A 24 -0.40 -28.29 -19.23
CA LEU A 24 -1.16 -27.46 -20.15
C LEU A 24 -2.65 -27.43 -19.80
N ARG A 25 -3.22 -28.59 -19.43
CA ARG A 25 -4.61 -28.68 -18.94
C ARG A 25 -4.81 -27.83 -17.69
N TYR A 26 -3.92 -27.93 -16.72
CA TYR A 26 -4.03 -27.15 -15.49
C TYR A 26 -3.91 -25.64 -15.74
N LEU A 27 -2.94 -25.23 -16.55
CA LEU A 27 -2.76 -23.84 -16.95
C LEU A 27 -3.99 -23.31 -17.70
N SER A 28 -4.56 -24.09 -18.61
CA SER A 28 -5.76 -23.71 -19.37
C SER A 28 -6.99 -23.49 -18.47
N ILE A 29 -7.13 -24.28 -17.41
CA ILE A 29 -8.21 -24.10 -16.41
C ILE A 29 -8.00 -22.79 -15.63
N LYS A 30 -6.77 -22.50 -15.21
CA LYS A 30 -6.43 -21.23 -14.53
C LYS A 30 -6.73 -20.04 -15.44
N LEU A 31 -6.26 -20.07 -16.68
CA LEU A 31 -6.51 -19.04 -17.69
C LEU A 31 -8.01 -18.82 -17.92
N LEU A 32 -8.79 -19.91 -18.04
CA LEU A 32 -10.23 -19.82 -18.23
C LEU A 32 -10.93 -19.14 -17.04
N ASN A 33 -10.53 -19.48 -15.81
CA ASN A 33 -11.10 -18.86 -14.61
C ASN A 33 -10.74 -17.37 -14.52
N ASP A 34 -9.48 -17.02 -14.81
CA ASP A 34 -9.03 -15.63 -14.81
C ASP A 34 -9.72 -14.79 -15.89
N LEU A 35 -9.96 -15.35 -17.08
CA LEU A 35 -10.74 -14.68 -18.14
C LEU A 35 -12.21 -14.49 -17.74
N LYS A 36 -12.83 -15.47 -17.08
CA LYS A 36 -14.20 -15.32 -16.54
C LYS A 36 -14.24 -14.19 -15.51
N GLU A 37 -13.29 -14.16 -14.57
CA GLU A 37 -13.19 -13.10 -13.57
C GLU A 37 -12.91 -11.73 -14.19
N ALA A 38 -12.02 -11.66 -15.19
CA ALA A 38 -11.71 -10.43 -15.92
C ALA A 38 -12.95 -9.89 -16.62
N ARG A 39 -13.70 -10.77 -17.30
CA ARG A 39 -14.94 -10.41 -17.99
C ARG A 39 -16.00 -9.93 -17.01
N GLU A 40 -16.17 -10.64 -15.89
CA GLU A 40 -17.10 -10.24 -14.84
C GLU A 40 -16.74 -8.86 -14.29
N ARG A 41 -15.47 -8.63 -13.96
CA ARG A 41 -14.95 -7.34 -13.47
C ARG A 41 -15.14 -6.23 -14.50
N LEU A 42 -14.90 -6.47 -15.79
CA LEU A 42 -15.15 -5.51 -16.86
C LEU A 42 -16.64 -5.22 -17.06
N SER A 43 -17.51 -6.21 -16.82
CA SER A 43 -18.95 -6.01 -16.89
C SER A 43 -19.53 -5.30 -15.67
N GLN A 44 -18.78 -5.09 -14.58
CA GLN A 44 -19.26 -4.36 -13.40
C GLN A 44 -19.42 -2.87 -13.71
N ASN A 45 -20.65 -2.39 -13.66
CA ASN A 45 -21.03 -0.99 -13.74
C ASN A 45 -21.95 -0.62 -12.56
N SER A 46 -22.31 0.66 -12.44
CA SER A 46 -23.17 1.15 -11.35
C SER A 46 -24.58 0.57 -11.35
N ARG A 47 -25.04 -0.02 -12.48
CA ARG A 47 -26.39 -0.61 -12.61
C ARG A 47 -26.45 -2.08 -12.21
N ASN A 48 -25.37 -2.84 -12.37
CA ASN A 48 -25.33 -4.27 -12.05
C ASN A 48 -24.41 -4.62 -10.86
N SER A 49 -23.77 -3.62 -10.25
CA SER A 49 -22.91 -3.75 -9.09
C SER A 49 -23.11 -2.58 -8.14
N SER A 50 -22.86 -2.77 -6.84
CA SER A 50 -22.93 -1.72 -5.81
C SER A 50 -21.82 -0.67 -5.92
N ARG A 51 -21.18 -0.53 -7.09
CA ARG A 51 -20.16 0.50 -7.35
C ARG A 51 -20.86 1.84 -7.58
N PRO A 52 -20.45 2.92 -6.89
CA PRO A 52 -21.11 4.21 -7.06
C PRO A 52 -20.90 4.75 -8.49
N PRO A 53 -21.87 5.49 -9.06
CA PRO A 53 -21.75 6.09 -10.40
C PRO A 53 -20.55 7.02 -10.59
N SER A 54 -19.98 7.54 -9.49
CA SER A 54 -18.76 8.33 -9.49
C SER A 54 -17.50 7.54 -9.84
N SER A 55 -17.54 6.20 -9.76
CA SER A 55 -16.41 5.31 -10.12
C SER A 55 -16.37 4.92 -11.59
N GLU A 56 -17.38 5.32 -12.39
CA GLU A 56 -17.41 5.08 -13.83
C GLU A 56 -16.57 6.10 -14.60
N ALA A 57 -15.95 5.67 -15.70
CA ALA A 57 -15.17 6.57 -16.53
C ALA A 57 -16.07 7.62 -17.21
N PRO A 58 -15.57 8.84 -17.49
CA PRO A 58 -16.39 9.93 -18.05
C PRO A 58 -17.08 9.58 -19.38
N TRP A 59 -16.48 8.72 -20.19
CA TRP A 59 -17.03 8.30 -21.49
C TRP A 59 -18.06 7.16 -21.39
N ASP A 60 -18.10 6.40 -20.30
CA ASP A 60 -19.10 5.35 -20.09
C ASP A 60 -20.49 5.93 -19.75
N LYS A 61 -20.52 7.15 -19.19
CA LYS A 61 -21.75 7.90 -18.89
C LYS A 61 -22.51 8.33 -20.16
N ALA A 62 -21.78 8.64 -21.23
CA ALA A 62 -22.36 9.16 -22.47
C ALA A 62 -23.06 8.09 -23.33
N ALA A 63 -22.69 6.81 -23.16
CA ALA A 63 -23.35 5.71 -23.87
C ALA A 63 -24.79 5.47 -23.38
N THR A 64 -25.17 6.06 -22.23
CA THR A 64 -26.45 5.81 -21.58
C THR A 64 -27.49 6.93 -21.73
N ASP A 65 -27.14 8.07 -22.30
CA ASP A 65 -28.09 9.17 -22.54
C ASP A 65 -28.90 9.03 -23.86
N ASN A 66 -28.54 8.09 -24.73
CA ASN A 66 -29.24 7.89 -26.01
C ASN A 66 -30.33 6.81 -25.96
N THR A 67 -30.79 6.40 -24.77
CA THR A 67 -31.86 5.40 -24.65
C THR A 67 -32.75 5.62 -23.42
N ASN A 68 -33.38 6.79 -23.33
CA ASN A 68 -34.79 6.82 -22.92
C ASN A 68 -35.41 8.18 -23.27
N ASP A 69 -36.60 8.11 -23.85
CA ASP A 69 -37.41 9.23 -24.29
C ASP A 69 -37.78 10.21 -23.16
N GLN A 70 -37.95 11.46 -23.60
CA GLN A 70 -38.82 12.52 -23.09
C GLN A 70 -39.67 12.21 -21.84
N GLU A 71 -39.46 12.98 -20.77
CA GLU A 71 -40.52 13.83 -20.18
C GLU A 71 -39.93 14.79 -19.13
N GLN A 72 -40.38 16.05 -19.21
CA GLN A 72 -40.05 17.20 -18.36
C GLN A 72 -40.47 16.98 -16.90
N THR A 73 -39.77 17.59 -15.92
CA THR A 73 -40.28 18.78 -15.20
C THR A 73 -39.17 19.45 -14.37
N GLU A 74 -39.08 20.77 -14.53
CA GLU A 74 -38.37 21.76 -13.72
C GLU A 74 -38.86 21.82 -12.26
N ILE A 75 -37.98 22.22 -11.32
CA ILE A 75 -38.10 23.40 -10.43
C ILE A 75 -37.02 23.31 -9.31
N ASP A 76 -35.97 24.12 -9.49
CA ASP A 76 -35.51 25.22 -8.63
C ASP A 76 -35.35 25.02 -7.09
N LYS A 77 -34.13 25.28 -6.55
CA LYS A 77 -33.80 26.53 -5.83
C LYS A 77 -32.45 26.50 -5.06
N SER A 78 -31.55 27.38 -5.50
CA SER A 78 -30.54 28.24 -4.81
C SER A 78 -29.72 27.78 -3.60
N ALA A 79 -28.39 27.96 -3.68
CA ALA A 79 -27.61 29.06 -3.05
C ALA A 79 -26.09 28.73 -3.14
N GLU A 80 -25.31 29.42 -4.00
CA GLU A 80 -24.52 30.66 -3.74
C GLU A 80 -23.11 30.35 -3.17
N THR A 81 -22.08 30.33 -4.05
CA THR A 81 -20.87 31.22 -4.13
C THR A 81 -19.67 30.65 -3.35
N GLU A 82 -18.40 30.75 -3.76
CA GLU A 82 -17.68 31.76 -4.56
C GLU A 82 -16.30 31.18 -4.97
N ASP A 83 -15.88 31.39 -6.23
CA ASP A 83 -14.48 31.35 -6.69
C ASP A 83 -13.72 32.55 -6.08
N THR A 84 -12.40 32.58 -5.81
CA THR A 84 -11.33 32.72 -6.81
C THR A 84 -9.92 32.69 -6.16
N VAL A 85 -9.02 31.84 -6.67
CA VAL A 85 -7.62 32.03 -7.14
C VAL A 85 -6.60 32.97 -6.42
N THR A 86 -5.62 32.33 -5.73
CA THR A 86 -4.10 32.32 -5.80
C THR A 86 -3.20 33.59 -6.13
N PRO A 87 -1.84 33.54 -5.97
CA PRO A 87 -0.95 34.21 -4.96
C PRO A 87 -0.01 35.31 -5.57
N PRO A 88 1.01 35.91 -4.87
CA PRO A 88 2.36 35.31 -4.67
C PRO A 88 3.21 35.81 -3.45
N SER A 89 4.37 35.17 -3.22
CA SER A 89 5.52 35.55 -2.35
C SER A 89 6.43 36.61 -3.04
N PRO A 90 7.60 37.14 -2.55
CA PRO A 90 8.41 36.84 -1.36
C PRO A 90 9.06 38.03 -0.58
N SER A 91 9.79 37.69 0.48
CA SER A 91 10.53 38.51 1.46
C SER A 91 11.79 39.25 0.96
N LYS A 92 12.15 40.37 1.62
CA LYS A 92 13.52 40.87 1.91
C LYS A 92 13.48 41.64 3.25
N LYS A 93 14.27 41.22 4.27
CA LYS A 93 15.48 41.86 4.84
C LYS A 93 15.20 43.27 5.42
N ASP A 94 15.56 43.66 6.66
CA ASP A 94 16.79 43.43 7.40
C ASP A 94 16.61 43.54 8.93
N GLN A 95 17.57 42.94 9.63
CA GLN A 95 17.82 43.02 11.06
C GLN A 95 18.18 44.45 11.49
N GLN A 96 17.72 44.86 12.68
CA GLN A 96 18.58 45.67 13.55
C GLN A 96 18.24 45.44 15.02
N GLN A 97 19.28 45.00 15.73
CA GLN A 97 19.37 44.87 17.18
C GLN A 97 19.21 46.24 17.83
N SER A 98 18.40 46.27 18.89
CA SER A 98 18.56 47.24 19.98
C SER A 98 18.44 46.47 21.28
N ALA A 99 19.59 46.18 21.89
CA ALA A 99 19.66 45.87 23.29
C ALA A 99 19.49 47.18 24.07
N ASP A 100 18.59 47.21 25.04
CA ASP A 100 18.73 48.04 26.24
C ASP A 100 17.80 47.51 27.36
N PRO A 101 18.06 47.86 28.63
CA PRO A 101 18.04 46.93 29.73
C PRO A 101 16.92 47.33 30.67
N ASN A 102 15.80 46.60 30.66
CA ASN A 102 14.78 46.84 31.67
C ASN A 102 14.22 45.52 32.17
N ASN A 103 14.82 45.08 33.26
CA ASN A 103 14.32 44.02 34.10
C ASN A 103 13.19 44.63 34.94
N GLU A 104 11.95 44.26 34.66
CA GLU A 104 11.00 43.82 35.70
C GLU A 104 9.70 43.28 35.08
N HIS A 105 9.25 42.16 35.63
CA HIS A 105 8.06 41.37 35.29
C HIS A 105 8.10 40.54 34.00
N GLN A 106 9.02 39.57 33.93
CA GLN A 106 8.71 38.29 33.28
C GLN A 106 8.22 37.33 34.36
N GLU A 107 6.95 36.93 34.30
CA GLU A 107 6.45 35.83 35.11
C GLU A 107 7.39 34.62 34.97
N PRO A 108 7.72 33.93 36.08
CA PRO A 108 8.58 32.76 36.01
C PRO A 108 7.94 31.76 35.04
N ARG A 109 8.66 31.43 33.96
CA ARG A 109 8.17 30.50 32.95
C ARG A 109 7.73 29.22 33.65
N LYS A 110 6.54 28.72 33.29
CA LYS A 110 6.00 27.49 33.85
C LYS A 110 7.06 26.39 33.76
N PRO A 111 7.37 25.69 34.86
CA PRO A 111 8.38 24.65 34.85
C PRO A 111 8.03 23.58 33.81
N GLY A 112 8.97 23.30 32.90
CA GLY A 112 8.78 22.34 31.81
C GLY A 112 9.45 22.78 30.50
N LYS A 113 9.59 21.84 29.56
CA LYS A 113 10.05 22.17 28.20
C LYS A 113 8.98 23.00 27.48
N GLN A 114 9.41 24.01 26.73
CA GLN A 114 8.50 24.85 25.95
C GLN A 114 7.77 24.00 24.88
N PRO A 115 6.47 24.27 24.61
CA PRO A 115 5.77 23.67 23.48
C PRO A 115 6.58 23.90 22.18
N GLY A 116 6.89 22.84 21.44
CA GLY A 116 7.71 22.89 20.23
C GLY A 116 9.22 22.72 20.46
N ALA A 117 9.69 22.56 21.70
CA ALA A 117 11.09 22.21 21.95
C ALA A 117 11.44 20.83 21.37
N GLN A 118 12.58 20.74 20.67
CA GLN A 118 13.03 19.49 20.06
C GLN A 118 13.18 18.39 21.13
N GLY A 119 12.45 17.29 20.90
CA GLY A 119 12.59 16.08 21.69
C GLY A 119 13.91 15.38 21.37
N PHE A 120 14.57 14.84 22.38
CA PHE A 120 15.70 13.92 22.19
C PHE A 120 15.17 12.50 22.37
N GLY A 121 14.82 11.85 21.26
CA GLY A 121 14.50 10.42 21.24
C GLY A 121 15.77 9.59 21.45
N ARG A 122 15.66 8.48 22.18
CA ARG A 122 16.74 7.49 22.24
C ARG A 122 16.60 6.56 21.04
N THR A 123 17.65 6.45 20.22
CA THR A 123 17.72 5.45 19.16
C THR A 123 18.41 4.22 19.72
N GLN A 124 17.71 3.09 19.79
CA GLN A 124 18.27 1.81 20.21
C GLN A 124 18.33 0.86 19.01
N LYS A 125 19.51 0.28 18.76
CA LYS A 125 19.70 -0.76 17.76
C LYS A 125 19.60 -2.11 18.45
N LEU A 126 18.56 -2.89 18.14
CA LEU A 126 18.37 -4.23 18.70
C LEU A 126 19.19 -5.24 17.89
N ALA A 127 19.94 -6.09 18.58
CA ALA A 127 20.64 -7.19 17.94
C ALA A 127 19.65 -8.25 17.46
N ILE A 128 19.96 -8.94 16.35
CA ILE A 128 19.17 -10.08 15.88
C ILE A 128 19.41 -11.25 16.83
N THR A 129 18.34 -11.83 17.34
CA THR A 129 18.38 -12.99 18.24
C THR A 129 18.19 -14.30 17.48
N HIS A 130 17.42 -14.29 16.38
CA HIS A 130 17.05 -15.48 15.62
C HIS A 130 17.08 -15.21 14.12
N TYR A 131 17.38 -16.26 13.35
CA TYR A 131 17.33 -16.25 11.89
C TYR A 131 16.36 -17.34 11.43
N GLN A 132 15.54 -17.02 10.43
CA GLN A 132 14.62 -17.97 9.82
C GLN A 132 14.65 -17.85 8.30
N ASP A 133 15.08 -18.91 7.65
CA ASP A 133 15.12 -18.98 6.18
C ASP A 133 13.84 -19.63 5.65
N HIS A 134 13.23 -18.99 4.65
CA HIS A 134 12.04 -19.48 3.96
C HIS A 134 12.42 -19.93 2.55
N TYR A 135 12.20 -21.21 2.24
CA TYR A 135 12.49 -21.80 0.94
C TYR A 135 11.19 -22.15 0.22
N PRO A 136 11.10 -21.90 -1.10
CA PRO A 136 9.99 -22.42 -1.89
C PRO A 136 10.11 -23.95 -1.98
N GLU A 137 9.08 -24.67 -1.56
CA GLU A 137 9.09 -26.14 -1.59
C GLU A 137 8.78 -26.69 -2.98
N ILE A 138 7.97 -25.98 -3.77
CA ILE A 138 7.45 -26.41 -5.07
C ILE A 138 7.52 -25.28 -6.10
N CYS A 139 7.83 -25.65 -7.34
CA CYS A 139 7.78 -24.73 -8.47
C CYS A 139 6.33 -24.35 -8.80
N ALA A 140 6.03 -23.06 -8.91
CA ALA A 140 4.68 -22.58 -9.26
C ALA A 140 4.24 -22.95 -10.69
N CYS A 141 5.19 -23.27 -11.57
CA CYS A 141 4.96 -23.65 -12.96
C CYS A 141 4.78 -25.18 -13.10
N CYS A 142 5.85 -25.95 -12.90
CA CYS A 142 5.85 -27.41 -13.11
C CYS A 142 5.55 -28.26 -11.86
N HIS A 143 5.32 -27.64 -10.69
CA HIS A 143 5.04 -28.29 -9.40
C HIS A 143 6.10 -29.30 -8.91
N GLN A 144 7.27 -29.35 -9.54
CA GLN A 144 8.39 -30.15 -9.06
C GLN A 144 8.96 -29.58 -7.76
N THR A 145 9.46 -30.47 -6.91
CA THR A 145 10.11 -30.11 -5.64
C THR A 145 11.42 -29.37 -5.91
N LEU A 146 11.61 -28.22 -5.26
CA LEU A 146 12.83 -27.43 -5.39
C LEU A 146 13.81 -27.79 -4.28
N GLU A 147 15.06 -28.15 -4.64
CA GLU A 147 16.08 -28.43 -3.63
C GLU A 147 16.67 -27.13 -3.05
N PRO A 148 16.77 -27.00 -1.71
CA PRO A 148 17.33 -25.81 -1.06
C PRO A 148 18.81 -25.52 -1.38
N ARG A 149 19.55 -26.50 -1.91
CA ARG A 149 21.02 -26.44 -2.08
C ARG A 149 21.51 -25.31 -2.99
N HIS A 150 20.68 -24.83 -3.91
CA HIS A 150 21.03 -23.78 -4.86
C HIS A 150 20.32 -22.44 -4.57
N ALA A 151 19.62 -22.34 -3.45
CA ALA A 151 18.80 -21.18 -3.18
C ALA A 151 19.64 -19.96 -2.81
N ILE A 152 19.26 -18.80 -3.34
CA ILE A 152 19.90 -17.51 -3.06
C ILE A 152 18.94 -16.60 -2.29
N ALA A 153 19.46 -15.88 -1.30
CA ALA A 153 18.68 -14.89 -0.57
C ALA A 153 18.27 -13.75 -1.51
N TYR A 154 16.96 -13.46 -1.60
CA TYR A 154 16.45 -12.38 -2.46
C TYR A 154 15.78 -11.25 -1.69
N ALA A 155 15.16 -11.55 -0.56
CA ALA A 155 14.51 -10.57 0.30
C ALA A 155 14.69 -10.94 1.77
N ALA A 156 14.61 -9.95 2.65
CA ALA A 156 14.62 -10.18 4.08
C ALA A 156 13.74 -9.14 4.79
N TYR A 157 13.14 -9.54 5.90
CA TYR A 157 12.41 -8.66 6.80
C TYR A 157 12.70 -9.02 8.26
N GLU A 158 12.53 -8.07 9.16
CA GLU A 158 12.78 -8.25 10.59
C GLU A 158 11.46 -8.17 11.35
N THR A 159 11.28 -9.06 12.33
CA THR A 159 10.13 -9.07 13.24
C THR A 159 10.61 -8.92 14.68
N ILE A 160 9.89 -8.10 15.45
CA ILE A 160 10.13 -7.90 16.87
C ILE A 160 8.90 -8.39 17.62
N ASN A 161 9.07 -9.48 18.36
CA ASN A 161 8.05 -10.02 19.23
C ASN A 161 8.33 -9.57 20.66
N VAL A 162 7.29 -9.11 21.35
CA VAL A 162 7.36 -8.59 22.71
C VAL A 162 6.39 -9.40 23.55
N GLU A 163 6.93 -10.14 24.51
CA GLU A 163 6.16 -11.05 25.35
C GLU A 163 6.44 -10.75 26.83
N TRP A 164 5.47 -11.04 27.69
CA TRP A 164 5.68 -10.96 29.13
C TRP A 164 6.55 -12.14 29.57
N GLY A 165 7.55 -11.84 30.39
CA GLY A 165 8.40 -12.84 31.01
C GLY A 165 7.66 -13.68 32.05
N ASP A 166 8.23 -14.83 32.39
CA ASP A 166 7.71 -15.76 33.39
C ASP A 166 8.34 -15.50 34.77
N VAL A 167 8.06 -16.39 35.74
CA VAL A 167 8.58 -16.27 37.11
C VAL A 167 10.11 -16.45 37.14
N GLU A 168 10.66 -17.20 36.19
CA GLU A 168 12.11 -17.44 36.07
C GLU A 168 12.83 -16.27 35.38
N HIS A 169 12.15 -15.61 34.44
CA HIS A 169 12.65 -14.49 33.65
C HIS A 169 11.68 -13.30 33.72
N PRO A 170 11.53 -12.65 34.90
CA PRO A 170 10.55 -11.60 35.09
C PRO A 170 10.85 -10.37 34.21
N GLY A 171 9.80 -9.77 33.64
CA GLY A 171 9.90 -8.54 32.86
C GLY A 171 9.27 -8.68 31.48
N ILE A 172 9.93 -8.11 30.46
CA ILE A 172 9.53 -8.18 29.07
C ILE A 172 10.63 -8.91 28.30
N LEU A 173 10.25 -9.98 27.60
CA LEU A 173 11.12 -10.66 26.66
C LEU A 173 10.93 -10.03 25.28
N VAL A 174 12.04 -9.68 24.64
CA VAL A 174 12.05 -9.14 23.28
C VAL A 174 12.82 -10.09 22.38
N THR A 175 12.12 -10.66 21.40
CA THR A 175 12.71 -11.54 20.40
C THR A 175 12.78 -10.80 19.08
N HIS A 176 13.98 -10.69 18.53
CA HIS A 176 14.22 -10.07 17.23
C HIS A 176 14.62 -11.15 16.22
N THR A 177 13.76 -11.42 15.24
CA THR A 177 13.96 -12.47 14.24
C THR A 177 14.14 -11.86 12.86
N LYS A 178 15.21 -12.25 12.17
CA LYS A 178 15.43 -11.90 10.77
C LYS A 178 14.95 -13.04 9.88
N HIS A 179 13.92 -12.78 9.10
CA HIS A 179 13.40 -13.69 8.10
C HIS A 179 14.09 -13.44 6.76
N ILE A 180 14.56 -14.50 6.12
CA ILE A 180 15.24 -14.43 4.82
C ILE A 180 14.46 -15.29 3.84
N SER A 181 13.97 -14.68 2.77
CA SER A 181 13.30 -15.39 1.68
C SER A 181 14.33 -15.80 0.64
N MET A 182 14.39 -17.10 0.38
CA MET A 182 15.29 -17.73 -0.58
C MET A 182 14.54 -17.94 -1.90
N LYS A 183 15.26 -17.94 -3.04
CA LYS A 183 14.72 -18.26 -4.37
C LYS A 183 15.69 -19.11 -5.17
#